data_AF-A0A2E3D5G6-F1
#
_entry.id   AF-A0A2E3D5G6-F1
#
_cell.length_a   1.000
_cell.length_b   1.000
_cell.length_c   1.000
_cell.angle_alpha   90.00
_cell.angle_beta   90.00
_cell.angle_gamma   90.00
#
_symmetry.space_group_name_H-M   'P 1'
#
loop_
_entity.id
_entity.type
_entity.pdbx_description
1 polymer ?
#
loop_
_entity_poly.entity_id
_entity_poly.type
_entity_poly.pdbx_seq_one_letter_code
_entity_poly.pdbx_strand_id
1 'polypeptide(L)'
;MKYPYPIKNWRQSDEYPTGGNELNADEWAWEFTRRNPDYQQHWDIFKNLPNSSPEVGVKNGKWKGDPWLKQVLENYHGYVSPPALRGETYEQYIERNSEIEYCVESYQDFFIRKFGAHPTDPQESNPEYVFVPECMSENYEEYPREIHLPSKYGLVAHPKTTDEFADKDGFLHQFIDLENFEVPVVLAFDLGKEIGPQLKLAEEILKSYELARKEFGNPIKKTRTRRQEANFGMYLRILDARAVDEDWEAIAAALYPHEDNGYPNFRVTKKLKKNFKTAMQYTAWFPRN
;
A
#
# COMPACT_ATOMS: atom_id res chain seq x y z
N MET A 1 -15.01 17.96 8.01
CA MET A 1 -15.68 16.98 7.13
C MET A 1 -15.57 15.61 7.78
N LYS A 2 -16.58 14.75 7.64
CA LYS A 2 -16.49 13.36 8.12
C LYS A 2 -15.81 12.52 7.04
N TYR A 3 -14.82 11.71 7.44
CA TYR A 3 -14.15 10.76 6.55
C TYR A 3 -14.54 9.32 6.91
N PRO A 4 -14.68 8.43 5.92
CA PRO A 4 -14.68 8.76 4.50
C PRO A 4 -15.96 9.51 4.10
N TYR A 5 -15.93 10.34 3.06
CA TYR A 5 -17.12 10.88 2.40
C TYR A 5 -17.53 9.98 1.21
N PRO A 6 -18.83 9.85 0.92
CA PRO A 6 -19.29 9.01 -0.18
C PRO A 6 -18.83 9.60 -1.52
N ILE A 7 -18.54 8.72 -2.46
CA ILE A 7 -18.17 9.14 -3.82
C ILE A 7 -19.31 8.95 -4.81
N LYS A 8 -20.13 7.92 -4.59
CA LYS A 8 -21.25 7.53 -5.44
C LYS A 8 -22.50 7.29 -4.61
N ASN A 9 -23.66 7.32 -5.25
CA ASN A 9 -24.92 6.96 -4.61
C ASN A 9 -25.01 5.44 -4.44
N TRP A 10 -24.67 4.95 -3.25
CA TRP A 10 -24.63 3.52 -2.95
C TRP A 10 -25.96 2.77 -3.20
N ARG A 11 -27.09 3.46 -3.28
CA ARG A 11 -28.40 2.87 -3.59
C ARG A 11 -28.57 2.58 -5.09
N GLN A 12 -27.84 3.28 -5.96
CA GLN A 12 -27.88 3.10 -7.43
C GLN A 12 -26.79 2.12 -7.85
N SER A 13 -27.18 0.88 -8.16
CA SER A 13 -26.21 -0.19 -8.49
C SER A 13 -25.46 0.04 -9.80
N ASP A 14 -26.09 0.74 -10.73
CA ASP A 14 -25.57 1.10 -12.05
C ASP A 14 -24.45 2.17 -12.01
N GLU A 15 -24.31 2.90 -10.90
CA GLU A 15 -23.12 3.75 -10.69
C GLU A 15 -21.84 2.93 -10.39
N TYR A 16 -21.96 1.62 -10.11
CA TYR A 16 -20.85 0.76 -9.69
C TYR A 16 -20.55 -0.31 -10.74
N PRO A 17 -19.27 -0.70 -10.91
CA PRO A 17 -18.95 -1.77 -11.83
C PRO A 17 -19.54 -3.10 -11.37
N THR A 18 -20.13 -3.88 -12.28
CA THR A 18 -20.91 -5.07 -11.92
C THR A 18 -20.04 -6.31 -11.65
N GLY A 19 -18.76 -6.29 -12.00
CA GLY A 19 -17.83 -7.40 -11.72
C GLY A 19 -16.43 -7.23 -12.30
N GLY A 20 -15.58 -8.24 -12.05
CA GLY A 20 -14.11 -8.20 -12.27
C GLY A 20 -13.62 -7.96 -13.70
N ASN A 21 -14.49 -7.97 -14.71
CA ASN A 21 -14.08 -7.76 -16.11
C ASN A 21 -14.32 -6.33 -16.62
N GLU A 22 -15.03 -5.48 -15.86
CA GLU A 22 -15.31 -4.10 -16.30
C GLU A 22 -14.14 -3.16 -16.05
N LEU A 23 -13.39 -3.42 -14.97
CA LEU A 23 -12.22 -2.67 -14.58
C LEU A 23 -11.01 -3.61 -14.49
N ASN A 24 -9.85 -3.12 -14.89
CA ASN A 24 -8.59 -3.82 -14.66
C ASN A 24 -8.18 -3.75 -13.17
N ALA A 25 -7.07 -4.41 -12.81
CA ALA A 25 -6.64 -4.50 -11.42
C ALA A 25 -6.31 -3.12 -10.80
N ASP A 26 -5.74 -2.20 -11.57
CA ASP A 26 -5.34 -0.87 -11.12
C ASP A 26 -6.57 0.03 -10.96
N GLU A 27 -7.52 -0.04 -11.88
CA GLU A 27 -8.81 0.67 -11.76
C GLU A 27 -9.58 0.21 -10.51
N TRP A 28 -9.59 -1.09 -10.20
CA TRP A 28 -10.13 -1.58 -8.94
C TRP A 28 -9.35 -1.08 -7.73
N ALA A 29 -8.02 -1.13 -7.78
CA ALA A 29 -7.17 -0.61 -6.72
C ALA A 29 -7.48 0.87 -6.45
N TRP A 30 -7.72 1.66 -7.50
CA TRP A 30 -8.09 3.06 -7.39
C TRP A 30 -9.43 3.22 -6.68
N GLU A 31 -10.45 2.49 -7.13
CA GLU A 31 -11.80 2.55 -6.55
C GLU A 31 -11.82 2.25 -5.04
N PHE A 32 -10.97 1.34 -4.55
CA PHE A 32 -10.80 1.11 -3.12
C PHE A 32 -9.94 2.19 -2.44
N THR A 33 -8.83 2.60 -3.05
CA THR A 33 -7.91 3.60 -2.49
C THR A 33 -8.61 4.94 -2.25
N ARG A 34 -9.39 5.42 -3.23
CA ARG A 34 -10.12 6.69 -3.12
C ARG A 34 -11.23 6.70 -2.06
N ARG A 35 -11.64 5.53 -1.54
CA ARG A 35 -12.58 5.37 -0.40
C ARG A 35 -11.87 5.14 0.94
N ASN A 36 -10.54 5.11 0.95
CA ASN A 36 -9.78 5.02 2.18
C ASN A 36 -9.90 6.37 2.95
N PRO A 37 -10.35 6.36 4.23
CA PRO A 37 -10.48 7.58 5.02
C PRO A 37 -9.17 8.35 5.16
N ASP A 38 -8.05 7.63 5.32
CA ASP A 38 -6.72 8.23 5.45
C ASP A 38 -6.32 8.90 4.14
N TYR A 39 -6.59 8.27 2.99
CA TYR A 39 -6.31 8.87 1.68
C TYR A 39 -7.09 10.16 1.50
N GLN A 40 -8.40 10.15 1.76
CA GLN A 40 -9.24 11.34 1.62
C GLN A 40 -8.82 12.46 2.57
N GLN A 41 -8.42 12.14 3.80
CA GLN A 41 -7.89 13.13 4.75
C GLN A 41 -6.59 13.75 4.25
N HIS A 42 -5.64 12.93 3.79
CA HIS A 42 -4.38 13.43 3.25
C HIS A 42 -4.57 14.20 1.95
N TRP A 43 -5.56 13.82 1.13
CA TRP A 43 -5.91 14.54 -0.10
C TRP A 43 -6.45 15.92 0.22
N ASP A 44 -7.31 16.04 1.24
CA ASP A 44 -7.82 17.31 1.69
C ASP A 44 -6.74 18.25 2.25
N ILE A 45 -5.69 17.70 2.85
CA ILE A 45 -4.50 18.48 3.20
C ILE A 45 -3.76 18.90 1.92
N PHE A 46 -3.45 17.93 1.06
CA PHE A 46 -2.68 18.12 -0.17
C PHE A 46 -3.31 19.19 -1.10
N LYS A 47 -4.62 19.13 -1.34
CA LYS A 47 -5.32 20.04 -2.26
C LYS A 47 -5.29 21.51 -1.79
N ASN A 48 -5.11 21.73 -0.49
CA ASN A 48 -5.06 23.06 0.12
C ASN A 48 -3.62 23.59 0.26
N LEU A 49 -2.59 22.79 -0.09
CA LEU A 49 -1.22 23.28 -0.11
C LEU A 49 -1.05 24.34 -1.22
N PRO A 50 -0.30 25.42 -0.95
CA PRO A 50 -0.13 26.53 -1.88
C PRO A 50 0.62 26.10 -3.14
N ASN A 51 0.51 26.87 -4.23
CA ASN A 51 1.21 26.57 -5.48
C ASN A 51 2.69 26.94 -5.46
N SER A 52 3.53 25.98 -5.81
CA SER A 52 4.97 26.06 -5.96
C SER A 52 5.44 27.00 -7.04
N SER A 53 4.74 26.92 -8.16
CA SER A 53 5.08 27.63 -9.38
C SER A 53 3.76 27.92 -10.10
N PRO A 54 3.05 28.99 -9.72
CA PRO A 54 1.81 29.36 -10.38
C PRO A 54 2.02 29.67 -11.88
N GLU A 55 3.24 30.05 -12.29
CA GLU A 55 3.56 30.47 -13.66
C GLU A 55 3.68 29.32 -14.67
N VAL A 56 4.15 28.13 -14.25
CA VAL A 56 4.40 27.02 -15.18
C VAL A 56 3.13 26.19 -15.40
N GLY A 57 2.01 26.50 -14.74
CA GLY A 57 0.74 25.78 -14.90
C GLY A 57 0.77 24.32 -14.44
N VAL A 58 1.93 23.86 -13.95
CA VAL A 58 2.13 22.53 -13.42
C VAL A 58 1.40 22.46 -12.08
N LYS A 59 0.23 21.84 -12.10
CA LYS A 59 -0.55 21.49 -10.89
C LYS A 59 0.12 20.38 -10.05
N ASN A 60 1.42 20.11 -10.23
CA ASN A 60 2.17 19.17 -9.41
C ASN A 60 2.42 19.83 -8.04
N GLY A 61 1.44 19.61 -7.15
CA GLY A 61 1.37 20.00 -5.74
C GLY A 61 2.60 19.79 -4.88
N LYS A 62 3.36 20.76 -4.36
CA LYS A 62 3.74 22.11 -4.79
C LYS A 62 4.92 22.57 -3.87
N TRP A 63 6.15 22.31 -4.36
CA TRP A 63 7.54 22.81 -4.08
C TRP A 63 8.27 22.55 -2.75
N LYS A 64 9.41 21.84 -2.89
CA LYS A 64 10.83 22.29 -2.81
C LYS A 64 11.17 23.51 -1.94
N GLY A 65 11.04 23.39 -0.63
CA GLY A 65 12.19 23.80 0.17
C GLY A 65 13.28 22.75 -0.05
N ASP A 66 14.48 23.13 -0.47
CA ASP A 66 15.62 22.26 -0.22
C ASP A 66 15.73 22.20 1.32
N PRO A 67 15.61 21.04 1.99
CA PRO A 67 15.77 20.98 3.43
C PRO A 67 17.08 21.63 3.90
N TRP A 68 18.05 21.73 2.99
CA TRP A 68 19.38 22.34 3.14
C TRP A 68 19.39 23.87 3.20
N LEU A 69 18.32 24.56 2.78
CA LEU A 69 18.19 26.00 2.95
C LEU A 69 17.48 26.23 4.28
N LYS A 70 18.21 26.68 5.32
CA LYS A 70 17.85 27.09 6.71
C LYS A 70 16.47 27.78 6.91
N GLN A 71 15.40 27.21 6.40
CA GLN A 71 14.05 27.72 6.44
C GLN A 71 13.31 27.06 7.59
N VAL A 72 12.33 27.78 8.12
CA VAL A 72 11.39 27.25 9.10
C VAL A 72 10.54 26.18 8.42
N LEU A 73 10.45 24.99 9.02
CA LEU A 73 9.69 23.84 8.48
C LEU A 73 8.19 24.10 8.37
N GLU A 74 7.66 25.09 9.08
CA GLU A 74 6.27 25.53 8.87
C GLU A 74 6.00 26.03 7.44
N ASN A 75 7.05 26.50 6.75
CA ASN A 75 6.98 26.92 5.36
C ASN A 75 7.30 25.75 4.39
N TYR A 76 7.65 24.57 4.92
CA TYR A 76 7.85 23.37 4.13
C TYR A 76 6.50 22.74 3.81
N HIS A 77 6.15 22.70 2.53
CA HIS A 77 4.88 22.15 2.04
C HIS A 77 4.95 20.63 1.75
N GLY A 78 5.79 19.90 2.49
CA GLY A 78 5.91 18.44 2.41
C GLY A 78 5.39 17.72 3.64
N TYR A 79 5.53 16.40 3.66
CA TYR A 79 5.12 15.54 4.78
C TYR A 79 6.27 15.41 5.77
N VAL A 80 5.98 15.61 7.06
CA VAL A 80 6.93 15.43 8.17
C VAL A 80 6.32 14.53 9.25
N SER A 81 7.10 13.56 9.73
CA SER A 81 6.71 12.66 10.82
C SER A 81 7.89 12.43 11.75
N PRO A 82 7.78 12.74 13.06
CA PRO A 82 6.63 13.38 13.72
C PRO A 82 6.37 14.82 13.23
N PRO A 83 5.23 15.46 13.56
CA PRO A 83 4.97 16.84 13.14
C PRO A 83 6.07 17.82 13.61
N ALA A 84 6.38 18.83 12.78
CA ALA A 84 7.29 19.91 13.17
C ALA A 84 6.67 20.78 14.27
N LEU A 85 7.50 21.28 15.17
CA LEU A 85 7.10 22.25 16.19
C LEU A 85 6.94 23.64 15.58
N ARG A 86 6.19 24.49 16.28
CA ARG A 86 5.94 25.85 15.81
C ARG A 86 7.25 26.65 15.73
N GLY A 87 7.58 27.20 14.56
CA GLY A 87 8.79 27.97 14.29
C GLY A 87 10.08 27.14 14.17
N GLU A 88 9.98 25.81 14.16
CA GLU A 88 11.13 24.90 14.10
C GLU A 88 11.82 24.95 12.73
N THR A 89 13.14 25.09 12.70
CA THR A 89 13.93 24.94 11.46
C THR A 89 14.16 23.47 11.12
N TYR A 90 14.56 23.19 9.89
CA TYR A 90 14.88 21.82 9.49
C TYR A 90 16.00 21.19 10.33
N GLU A 91 17.04 21.96 10.64
CA GLU A 91 18.15 21.49 11.48
C GLU A 91 17.68 21.18 12.90
N GLN A 92 16.86 22.06 13.49
CA GLN A 92 16.28 21.84 14.82
C GLN A 92 15.40 20.59 14.85
N TYR A 93 14.64 20.35 13.79
CA TYR A 93 13.83 19.14 13.66
C TYR A 93 14.68 17.88 13.54
N ILE A 94 15.73 17.88 12.71
CA ILE A 94 16.65 16.73 12.63
C ILE A 94 17.27 16.46 14.00
N GLU A 95 17.78 17.50 14.66
CA GLU A 95 18.42 17.38 15.97
C GLU A 95 17.45 16.83 17.02
N ARG A 96 16.21 17.33 17.06
CA ARG A 96 15.19 16.84 17.99
C ARG A 96 14.80 15.40 17.75
N ASN A 97 14.80 14.96 16.49
CA ASN A 97 14.36 13.63 16.11
C ASN A 97 15.53 12.67 15.80
N SER A 98 16.78 13.03 16.12
CA SER A 98 17.97 12.24 15.75
C SER A 98 18.03 10.86 16.39
N GLU A 99 17.32 10.66 17.50
CA GLU A 99 17.24 9.40 18.23
C GLU A 99 16.02 8.55 17.86
N ILE A 100 15.15 9.04 16.98
CA ILE A 100 13.94 8.33 16.54
C ILE A 100 13.86 8.25 15.02
N GLU A 101 13.03 7.35 14.52
CA GLU A 101 12.72 7.29 13.09
C GLU A 101 11.91 8.53 12.69
N TYR A 102 12.47 9.35 11.81
CA TYR A 102 11.79 10.51 11.25
C TYR A 102 11.71 10.42 9.72
N CYS A 103 10.73 11.10 9.15
CA CYS A 103 10.56 11.22 7.71
C CYS A 103 10.31 12.69 7.34
N VAL A 104 11.02 13.17 6.33
CA VAL A 104 10.78 14.45 5.65
C VAL A 104 10.80 14.17 4.16
N GLU A 105 9.67 14.30 3.49
CA GLU A 105 9.54 14.01 2.06
C GLU A 105 8.48 14.92 1.40
N SER A 106 8.47 14.97 0.07
CA SER A 106 7.40 15.69 -0.62
C SER A 106 6.05 14.99 -0.36
N TYR A 107 4.96 15.74 -0.33
CA TYR A 107 3.64 15.14 -0.12
C TYR A 107 3.28 14.16 -1.25
N GLN A 108 3.80 14.38 -2.47
CA GLN A 108 3.65 13.44 -3.58
C GLN A 108 4.35 12.10 -3.29
N ASP A 109 5.60 12.14 -2.83
CA ASP A 109 6.36 10.93 -2.49
C ASP A 109 5.70 10.19 -1.33
N PHE A 110 5.18 10.91 -0.34
CA PHE A 110 4.37 10.35 0.73
C PHE A 110 3.15 9.58 0.20
N PHE A 111 2.42 10.15 -0.76
CA PHE A 111 1.25 9.50 -1.37
C PHE A 111 1.64 8.21 -2.09
N ILE A 112 2.70 8.24 -2.89
CA ILE A 112 3.21 7.06 -3.60
C ILE A 112 3.67 6.00 -2.60
N ARG A 113 4.44 6.39 -1.58
CA ARG A 113 4.97 5.46 -0.56
C ARG A 113 3.88 4.86 0.32
N LYS A 114 2.90 5.66 0.75
CA LYS A 114 1.83 5.22 1.68
C LYS A 114 0.68 4.52 0.95
N PHE A 115 0.29 5.01 -0.21
CA PHE A 115 -0.92 4.60 -0.93
C PHE A 115 -0.66 3.99 -2.31
N GLY A 116 0.60 3.87 -2.75
CA GLY A 116 0.96 3.33 -4.06
C GLY A 116 0.49 4.18 -5.24
N ALA A 117 -0.07 5.37 -4.98
CA ALA A 117 -0.79 6.15 -5.96
C ALA A 117 -0.31 7.61 -5.92
N HIS A 118 -0.32 8.26 -7.08
CA HIS A 118 -0.21 9.71 -7.14
C HIS A 118 -1.38 10.37 -6.39
N PRO A 119 -1.16 11.55 -5.79
CA PRO A 119 -2.24 12.32 -5.20
C PRO A 119 -3.21 12.73 -6.32
N THR A 120 -4.40 12.15 -6.29
CA THR A 120 -5.44 12.29 -7.30
C THR A 120 -6.77 12.58 -6.62
N ASP A 121 -7.65 13.36 -7.26
CA ASP A 121 -8.94 13.70 -6.68
C ASP A 121 -9.79 12.43 -6.49
N PRO A 122 -10.19 12.09 -5.26
CA PRO A 122 -11.04 10.92 -5.01
C PRO A 122 -12.35 10.93 -5.81
N GLN A 123 -12.82 12.08 -6.28
CA GLN A 123 -14.03 12.21 -7.10
C GLN A 123 -13.81 11.80 -8.58
N GLU A 124 -12.57 11.72 -9.06
CA GLU A 124 -12.25 11.30 -10.43
C GLU A 124 -12.33 9.77 -10.58
N SER A 125 -13.06 9.29 -11.60
CA SER A 125 -13.36 7.86 -11.78
C SER A 125 -12.32 7.07 -12.55
N ASN A 126 -11.53 7.71 -13.42
CA ASN A 126 -10.52 7.01 -14.21
C ASN A 126 -9.32 7.91 -14.53
N PRO A 127 -8.40 8.11 -13.60
CA PRO A 127 -7.18 8.83 -13.90
C PRO A 127 -6.25 7.84 -14.59
N GLU A 128 -5.92 8.09 -15.87
CA GLU A 128 -5.01 7.26 -16.68
C GLU A 128 -3.61 7.03 -16.04
N TYR A 129 -3.32 7.70 -14.92
CA TYR A 129 -2.01 7.74 -14.26
C TYR A 129 -2.08 7.66 -12.71
N VAL A 130 -3.05 6.96 -12.11
CA VAL A 130 -3.14 6.87 -10.63
C VAL A 130 -1.95 6.13 -10.03
N PHE A 131 -1.69 4.92 -10.51
CA PHE A 131 -0.69 4.05 -9.91
C PHE A 131 0.63 4.22 -10.64
N VAL A 132 1.70 4.32 -9.86
CA VAL A 132 3.06 4.32 -10.40
C VAL A 132 3.42 2.85 -10.56
N PRO A 133 3.53 2.32 -11.80
CA PRO A 133 3.71 0.88 -12.03
C PRO A 133 4.92 0.31 -11.31
N GLU A 134 5.93 1.14 -11.08
CA GLU A 134 7.05 0.88 -10.19
C GLU A 134 7.72 2.23 -9.96
N CYS A 135 8.07 2.52 -8.72
CA CYS A 135 9.27 3.22 -8.24
C CYS A 135 10.32 3.73 -9.26
N MET A 136 9.92 4.51 -10.27
CA MET A 136 10.78 5.27 -11.17
C MET A 136 11.27 6.51 -10.43
N SER A 137 12.26 6.31 -9.56
CA SER A 137 13.12 7.40 -9.14
C SER A 137 14.05 7.73 -10.32
N GLU A 138 13.58 8.56 -11.25
CA GLU A 138 14.40 9.08 -12.36
C GLU A 138 15.56 9.98 -11.88
N ASN A 139 15.76 10.13 -10.56
CA ASN A 139 16.83 10.90 -9.94
C ASN A 139 17.79 10.08 -9.03
N TYR A 140 17.86 8.75 -9.17
CA TYR A 140 18.89 7.95 -8.49
C TYR A 140 19.76 7.23 -9.53
N GLU A 141 20.67 7.98 -10.13
CA GLU A 141 21.88 7.37 -10.69
C GLU A 141 22.68 6.74 -9.52
N GLU A 142 23.17 5.52 -9.72
CA GLU A 142 24.30 4.88 -9.00
C GLU A 142 24.13 3.99 -7.75
N TYR A 143 22.94 3.55 -7.32
CA TYR A 143 22.92 2.42 -6.35
C TYR A 143 22.03 1.26 -6.78
N PRO A 144 22.58 0.02 -6.92
CA PRO A 144 21.74 -1.16 -6.91
C PRO A 144 20.99 -1.15 -5.58
N ARG A 145 19.67 -1.31 -5.62
CA ARG A 145 18.86 -1.44 -4.41
C ARG A 145 19.31 -2.71 -3.70
N GLU A 146 20.20 -2.57 -2.73
CA GLU A 146 20.30 -3.53 -1.64
C GLU A 146 18.91 -3.62 -1.03
N ILE A 147 18.32 -4.81 -1.05
CA ILE A 147 17.12 -5.10 -0.27
C ILE A 147 17.55 -5.05 1.19
N HIS A 148 17.50 -3.87 1.81
CA HIS A 148 17.73 -3.73 3.24
C HIS A 148 16.59 -4.44 3.98
N LEU A 149 16.89 -5.64 4.45
CA LEU A 149 16.00 -6.36 5.36
C LEU A 149 15.97 -5.63 6.72
N PRO A 150 14.79 -5.48 7.35
CA PRO A 150 14.69 -4.92 8.70
C PRO A 150 15.65 -5.60 9.68
N SER A 151 16.35 -4.82 10.50
CA SER A 151 17.39 -5.26 11.46
C SER A 151 17.00 -6.34 12.47
N LYS A 152 15.70 -6.66 12.59
CA LYS A 152 15.22 -7.80 13.40
C LYS A 152 15.53 -9.17 12.78
N TYR A 153 15.84 -9.21 11.48
CA TYR A 153 16.39 -10.38 10.82
C TYR A 153 17.90 -10.28 10.99
N GLY A 154 18.45 -10.96 11.99
CA GLY A 154 19.86 -10.86 12.37
C GLY A 154 20.79 -11.17 11.19
N LEU A 155 21.20 -10.13 10.48
CA LEU A 155 22.28 -10.14 9.51
C LEU A 155 23.10 -8.88 9.77
N VAL A 156 24.35 -9.14 10.15
CA VAL A 156 25.42 -8.15 10.27
C VAL A 156 25.56 -7.49 8.90
N ALA A 157 25.12 -6.24 8.79
CA ALA A 157 25.61 -5.37 7.74
C ALA A 157 27.07 -5.05 8.07
N HIS A 158 28.00 -5.69 7.38
CA HIS A 158 29.32 -5.10 7.18
C HIS A 158 29.70 -5.23 5.71
N PRO A 159 30.09 -4.12 5.06
CA PRO A 159 30.63 -4.16 3.70
C PRO A 159 32.05 -4.70 3.78
N LYS A 160 32.19 -6.01 3.81
CA LYS A 160 33.44 -6.69 3.48
C LYS A 160 33.13 -7.89 2.62
N THR A 161 33.57 -7.73 1.37
CA THR A 161 33.92 -8.77 0.40
C THR A 161 32.78 -9.67 -0.07
N THR A 162 32.26 -9.30 -1.25
CA THR A 162 31.68 -10.18 -2.28
C THR A 162 32.44 -11.50 -2.51
N ASP A 163 33.70 -11.60 -2.10
CA ASP A 163 34.54 -12.80 -2.25
C ASP A 163 34.19 -13.95 -1.29
N GLU A 164 33.55 -13.70 -0.14
CA GLU A 164 33.14 -14.77 0.79
C GLU A 164 31.75 -15.34 0.47
N PHE A 165 30.98 -14.63 -0.36
CA PHE A 165 29.68 -15.08 -0.86
C PHE A 165 29.76 -15.66 -2.29
N ALA A 166 30.94 -15.73 -2.88
CA ALA A 166 31.17 -16.43 -4.14
C ALA A 166 31.82 -17.78 -3.84
N ASP A 167 31.02 -18.78 -3.46
CA ASP A 167 31.50 -20.14 -3.64
C ASP A 167 31.71 -20.37 -5.14
N LYS A 168 32.75 -21.12 -5.52
CA LYS A 168 33.33 -21.17 -6.88
C LYS A 168 32.36 -21.52 -8.03
N ASP A 169 31.12 -21.91 -7.71
CA ASP A 169 30.07 -22.31 -8.64
C ASP A 169 28.93 -21.28 -8.80
N GLY A 170 28.98 -20.14 -8.09
CA GLY A 170 28.09 -19.00 -8.35
C GLY A 170 26.60 -19.25 -8.09
N PHE A 171 26.26 -19.75 -6.89
CA PHE A 171 24.90 -20.11 -6.47
C PHE A 171 24.39 -19.39 -5.21
N LEU A 172 23.06 -19.46 -5.01
CA LEU A 172 22.24 -18.89 -3.94
C LEU A 172 22.77 -19.19 -2.52
N HIS A 173 22.87 -18.16 -1.68
CA HIS A 173 23.04 -18.34 -0.23
C HIS A 173 21.72 -18.66 0.43
N GLN A 174 21.71 -19.78 1.15
CA GLN A 174 20.57 -20.25 1.91
C GLN A 174 20.80 -19.97 3.40
N PHE A 175 20.13 -18.97 3.97
CA PHE A 175 20.01 -18.85 5.42
C PHE A 175 18.70 -19.51 5.83
N ILE A 176 18.74 -20.79 6.20
CA ILE A 176 17.59 -21.44 6.86
C ILE A 176 17.85 -21.49 8.35
N ASP A 177 17.15 -20.65 9.09
CA ASP A 177 16.89 -20.96 10.49
C ASP A 177 15.73 -21.96 10.53
N LEU A 178 16.06 -23.26 10.56
CA LEU A 178 15.08 -24.34 10.62
C LEU A 178 14.29 -24.36 11.94
N GLU A 179 14.75 -23.63 12.96
CA GLU A 179 14.06 -23.51 14.24
C GLU A 179 13.03 -22.36 14.23
N ASN A 180 13.12 -21.44 13.25
CA ASN A 180 12.27 -20.25 13.18
C ASN A 180 11.67 -20.00 11.78
N PHE A 181 10.58 -20.71 11.46
CA PHE A 181 9.81 -20.58 10.21
C PHE A 181 9.07 -19.24 10.01
N GLU A 182 9.30 -18.25 10.89
CA GLU A 182 8.74 -16.90 10.77
C GLU A 182 9.61 -15.97 9.90
N VAL A 183 10.85 -16.38 9.58
CA VAL A 183 11.75 -15.60 8.74
C VAL A 183 11.36 -15.75 7.25
N PRO A 184 11.18 -14.65 6.51
CA PRO A 184 10.91 -14.71 5.08
C PRO A 184 12.10 -15.30 4.32
N VAL A 185 11.82 -16.12 3.30
CA VAL A 185 12.85 -16.61 2.36
C VAL A 185 13.12 -15.51 1.33
N VAL A 186 14.39 -15.10 1.21
CA VAL A 186 14.85 -14.13 0.21
C VAL A 186 15.67 -14.87 -0.83
N LEU A 187 15.34 -14.68 -2.10
CA LEU A 187 16.05 -15.26 -3.24
C LEU A 187 16.65 -14.12 -4.06
N ALA A 188 17.95 -14.19 -4.33
CA ALA A 188 18.66 -13.26 -5.20
C ALA A 188 18.95 -13.93 -6.55
N PHE A 189 18.71 -13.20 -7.64
CA PHE A 189 18.93 -13.67 -9.01
C PHE A 189 20.07 -12.88 -9.66
N ASP A 190 20.95 -13.57 -10.37
CA ASP A 190 22.01 -12.97 -11.17
C ASP A 190 21.48 -12.71 -12.59
N LEU A 191 21.28 -11.44 -12.92
CA LEU A 191 20.77 -11.02 -14.23
C LEU A 191 21.80 -11.15 -15.36
N GLY A 192 23.08 -11.41 -15.04
CA GLY A 192 24.10 -11.76 -16.02
C GLY A 192 23.99 -13.20 -16.55
N LYS A 193 23.12 -14.03 -15.96
CA LYS A 193 22.89 -15.44 -16.33
C LYS A 193 21.47 -15.66 -16.85
N GLU A 194 21.26 -16.79 -17.53
CA GLU A 194 19.92 -17.18 -17.98
C GLU A 194 18.96 -17.32 -16.78
N ILE A 195 17.76 -16.74 -16.89
CA ILE A 195 16.79 -16.71 -15.79
C ILE A 195 16.10 -18.07 -15.57
N GLY A 196 15.95 -18.88 -16.62
CA GLY A 196 15.25 -20.17 -16.58
C GLY A 196 15.83 -21.16 -15.56
N PRO A 197 17.14 -21.48 -15.61
CA PRO A 197 17.78 -22.35 -14.62
C PRO A 197 17.67 -21.83 -13.18
N GLN A 198 17.76 -20.51 -13.00
CA GLN A 198 17.66 -19.89 -11.68
C GLN A 198 16.25 -20.00 -11.09
N LEU A 199 15.21 -19.79 -11.90
CA LEU A 199 13.81 -19.97 -11.48
C LEU A 199 13.52 -21.41 -11.08
N LYS A 200 14.09 -22.39 -11.80
CA LYS A 200 13.94 -23.81 -11.45
C LYS A 200 14.55 -24.12 -10.09
N LEU A 201 15.76 -23.61 -9.82
CA LEU A 201 16.40 -23.79 -8.53
C LEU A 201 15.63 -23.09 -7.39
N ALA A 202 15.15 -21.86 -7.64
CA ALA A 202 14.28 -21.14 -6.72
C ALA A 202 13.02 -21.95 -6.36
N GLU A 203 12.37 -22.56 -7.35
CA GLU A 203 11.21 -23.42 -7.14
C GLU A 203 11.55 -24.65 -6.27
N GLU A 204 12.68 -25.31 -6.52
CA GLU A 204 13.16 -26.45 -5.73
C GLU A 204 13.41 -26.08 -4.26
N ILE A 205 14.04 -24.92 -4.01
CA ILE A 205 14.28 -24.38 -2.66
C ILE A 205 12.95 -24.08 -1.95
N LEU A 206 12.00 -23.44 -2.63
CA LEU A 206 10.71 -23.10 -2.02
C LEU A 206 9.87 -24.35 -1.71
N LYS A 207 9.93 -25.38 -2.57
CA LYS A 207 9.27 -26.67 -2.32
C LYS A 207 9.87 -27.42 -1.14
N SER A 208 11.19 -27.43 -1.00
CA SER A 208 11.84 -28.07 0.14
C SER A 208 11.48 -27.38 1.46
N TYR A 209 11.36 -26.04 1.44
CA TYR A 209 10.90 -25.27 2.59
C TYR A 209 9.42 -25.52 2.93
N GLU A 210 8.52 -25.59 1.93
CA GLU A 210 7.11 -25.97 2.14
C GLU A 210 7.01 -27.38 2.77
N LEU A 211 7.83 -28.32 2.32
CA LEU A 211 7.89 -29.68 2.85
C LEU A 211 8.38 -29.70 4.30
N ALA A 212 9.50 -29.04 4.60
CA ALA A 212 10.04 -28.94 5.97
C ALA A 212 8.98 -28.35 6.93
N ARG A 213 8.35 -27.24 6.55
CA ARG A 213 7.26 -26.63 7.33
C ARG A 213 6.12 -27.60 7.64
N LYS A 214 5.76 -28.45 6.68
CA LYS A 214 4.73 -29.47 6.87
C LYS A 214 5.18 -30.55 7.86
N GLU A 215 6.44 -30.98 7.81
CA GLU A 215 7.01 -31.98 8.72
C GLU A 215 7.11 -31.47 10.17
N PHE A 216 7.46 -30.19 10.36
CA PHE A 216 7.52 -29.54 11.68
C PHE A 216 6.16 -29.03 12.19
N GLY A 217 5.04 -29.44 11.59
CA GLY A 217 3.70 -29.10 12.08
C GLY A 217 3.27 -27.64 11.86
N ASN A 218 3.99 -26.89 11.02
CA ASN A 218 3.66 -25.50 10.65
C ASN A 218 3.40 -25.36 9.13
N PRO A 219 2.42 -26.11 8.56
CA PRO A 219 2.18 -26.07 7.13
C PRO A 219 1.77 -24.66 6.68
N ILE A 220 2.34 -24.21 5.55
CA ILE A 220 1.91 -22.97 4.92
C ILE A 220 0.41 -23.09 4.63
N LYS A 221 -0.42 -22.34 5.35
CA LYS A 221 -1.83 -22.22 5.01
C LYS A 221 -1.89 -21.54 3.66
N LYS A 222 -2.23 -22.29 2.61
CA LYS A 222 -2.56 -21.73 1.30
C LYS A 222 -3.71 -20.76 1.49
N THR A 223 -3.38 -19.51 1.76
CA THR A 223 -4.30 -18.39 1.72
C THR A 223 -4.50 -18.14 0.24
N ARG A 224 -5.32 -18.98 -0.40
CA ARG A 224 -6.01 -18.56 -1.60
C ARG A 224 -6.97 -17.48 -1.14
N THR A 225 -6.46 -16.26 -1.05
CA THR A 225 -7.28 -15.06 -1.12
C THR A 225 -7.79 -15.04 -2.55
N ARG A 226 -8.75 -15.92 -2.85
CA ARG A 226 -9.47 -15.89 -4.11
C ARG A 226 -10.09 -14.51 -4.13
N ARG A 227 -9.52 -13.61 -4.93
CA ARG A 227 -10.06 -12.27 -5.12
C ARG A 227 -11.52 -12.49 -5.52
N GLN A 228 -12.43 -12.02 -4.69
CA GLN A 228 -13.85 -12.16 -4.95
C GLN A 228 -14.28 -10.96 -5.79
N GLU A 229 -13.71 -10.85 -6.99
CA GLU A 229 -13.87 -9.68 -7.87
C GLU A 229 -15.34 -9.48 -8.26
N ALA A 230 -16.09 -10.57 -8.37
CA ALA A 230 -17.55 -10.54 -8.54
C ALA A 230 -18.30 -9.80 -7.41
N ASN A 231 -17.66 -9.64 -6.23
CA ASN A 231 -18.23 -8.91 -5.10
C ASN A 231 -17.68 -7.49 -4.96
N PHE A 232 -16.75 -7.03 -5.81
CA PHE A 232 -16.10 -5.73 -5.61
C PHE A 232 -17.07 -4.55 -5.74
N GLY A 233 -17.96 -4.55 -6.72
CA GLY A 233 -19.02 -3.53 -6.82
C GLY A 233 -19.89 -3.47 -5.55
N MET A 234 -20.24 -4.63 -4.99
CA MET A 234 -20.96 -4.73 -3.71
C MET A 234 -20.13 -4.16 -2.54
N TYR A 235 -18.83 -4.43 -2.49
CA TYR A 235 -17.93 -3.89 -1.47
C TYR A 235 -17.86 -2.37 -1.51
N LEU A 236 -17.73 -1.77 -2.70
CA LEU A 236 -17.71 -0.32 -2.87
C LEU A 236 -19.01 0.33 -2.37
N ARG A 237 -20.16 -0.27 -2.71
CA ARG A 237 -21.48 0.21 -2.23
C ARG A 237 -21.57 0.19 -0.71
N ILE A 238 -21.08 -0.87 -0.06
CA ILE A 238 -21.08 -0.96 1.40
C ILE A 238 -20.16 0.12 2.00
N LEU A 239 -18.99 0.39 1.40
CA LEU A 239 -18.09 1.46 1.85
C LEU A 239 -18.78 2.84 1.76
N ASP A 240 -19.38 3.17 0.61
CA ASP A 240 -20.08 4.45 0.41
C ASP A 240 -21.31 4.60 1.32
N ALA A 241 -22.05 3.52 1.59
CA ALA A 241 -23.16 3.55 2.53
C ALA A 241 -22.70 3.84 3.97
N ARG A 242 -21.56 3.25 4.37
CA ARG A 242 -20.98 3.49 5.69
C ARG A 242 -20.33 4.87 5.80
N ALA A 243 -19.86 5.45 4.70
CA ALA A 243 -19.36 6.83 4.63
C ALA A 243 -20.44 7.87 4.99
N VAL A 244 -21.73 7.57 4.69
CA VAL A 244 -22.89 8.40 5.07
C VAL A 244 -23.58 7.93 6.36
N ASP A 245 -22.93 7.12 7.17
CA ASP A 245 -23.45 6.57 8.44
C ASP A 245 -24.74 5.75 8.34
N GLU A 246 -25.08 5.25 7.15
CA GLU A 246 -26.30 4.47 6.96
C GLU A 246 -26.30 3.21 7.84
N ASP A 247 -27.42 2.90 8.49
CA ASP A 247 -27.52 1.76 9.39
C ASP A 247 -27.47 0.42 8.62
N TRP A 248 -27.07 -0.65 9.31
CA TRP A 248 -26.90 -1.96 8.67
C TRP A 248 -28.21 -2.58 8.17
N GLU A 249 -29.35 -2.24 8.77
CA GLU A 249 -30.67 -2.74 8.37
C GLU A 249 -31.13 -2.04 7.10
N ALA A 250 -30.95 -0.72 6.98
CA ALA A 250 -31.19 0.03 5.76
C ALA A 250 -30.29 -0.44 4.61
N ILE A 251 -28.99 -0.68 4.88
CA ILE A 251 -28.07 -1.25 3.89
C ILE A 251 -28.54 -2.66 3.47
N ALA A 252 -28.96 -3.50 4.42
CA ALA A 252 -29.46 -4.84 4.14
C ALA A 252 -30.72 -4.82 3.27
N ALA A 253 -31.69 -3.98 3.60
CA ALA A 253 -32.93 -3.83 2.86
C ALA A 253 -32.71 -3.35 1.42
N ALA A 254 -31.74 -2.46 1.21
CA ALA A 254 -31.42 -1.94 -0.12
C ALA A 254 -30.58 -2.90 -0.97
N LEU A 255 -29.59 -3.58 -0.37
CA LEU A 255 -28.64 -4.44 -1.13
C LEU A 255 -29.13 -5.89 -1.28
N TYR A 256 -30.02 -6.35 -0.39
CA TYR A 256 -30.54 -7.72 -0.38
C TYR A 256 -32.06 -7.74 -0.12
N PRO A 257 -32.89 -7.07 -0.95
CA PRO A 257 -34.33 -6.91 -0.70
C PRO A 257 -35.12 -8.21 -0.65
N HIS A 258 -34.56 -9.30 -1.19
CA HIS A 258 -35.19 -10.62 -1.24
C HIS A 258 -34.65 -11.61 -0.20
N GLU A 259 -33.64 -11.23 0.59
CA GLU A 259 -33.12 -12.08 1.67
C GLU A 259 -33.79 -11.70 3.00
N ASP A 260 -34.33 -12.68 3.72
CA ASP A 260 -34.88 -12.46 5.06
C ASP A 260 -33.75 -12.08 6.06
N ASN A 261 -33.89 -10.90 6.68
CA ASN A 261 -32.98 -10.39 7.70
C ASN A 261 -33.67 -10.28 9.08
N GLY A 262 -34.76 -11.01 9.29
CA GLY A 262 -35.49 -11.05 10.56
C GLY A 262 -34.73 -11.70 11.72
N TYR A 263 -35.20 -11.39 12.93
CA TYR A 263 -34.81 -12.08 14.16
C TYR A 263 -35.21 -13.57 14.09
N PRO A 264 -34.40 -14.51 14.61
CA PRO A 264 -33.15 -14.30 15.36
C PRO A 264 -31.87 -14.31 14.51
N ASN A 265 -31.97 -14.63 13.22
CA ASN A 265 -30.81 -15.11 12.48
C ASN A 265 -29.91 -13.98 11.91
N PHE A 266 -30.49 -12.80 11.58
CA PHE A 266 -29.81 -11.62 11.02
C PHE A 266 -28.70 -11.96 10.01
N ARG A 267 -29.00 -12.90 9.10
CA ARG A 267 -27.99 -13.50 8.21
C ARG A 267 -27.37 -12.46 7.29
N VAL A 268 -28.20 -11.58 6.73
CA VAL A 268 -27.78 -10.51 5.82
C VAL A 268 -26.88 -9.51 6.54
N THR A 269 -27.25 -9.09 7.74
CA THR A 269 -26.44 -8.16 8.55
C THR A 269 -25.05 -8.73 8.86
N LYS A 270 -24.96 -10.02 9.21
CA LYS A 270 -23.68 -10.70 9.45
C LYS A 270 -22.83 -10.76 8.18
N LYS A 271 -23.45 -11.08 7.04
CA LYS A 271 -22.83 -11.08 5.71
C LYS A 271 -22.30 -9.69 5.33
N LEU A 272 -23.08 -8.62 5.55
CA LEU A 272 -22.67 -7.23 5.32
C LEU A 272 -21.46 -6.83 6.15
N LYS A 273 -21.47 -7.10 7.47
CA LYS A 273 -20.33 -6.78 8.34
C LYS A 273 -19.06 -7.51 7.92
N LYS A 274 -19.18 -8.76 7.48
CA LYS A 274 -18.06 -9.53 6.91
C LYS A 274 -17.56 -8.88 5.62
N ASN A 275 -18.46 -8.54 4.70
CA ASN A 275 -18.12 -7.89 3.43
C ASN A 275 -17.47 -6.52 3.65
N PHE A 276 -17.96 -5.72 4.60
CA PHE A 276 -17.35 -4.45 4.98
C PHE A 276 -15.92 -4.62 5.50
N LYS A 277 -15.69 -5.61 6.39
CA LYS A 277 -14.34 -5.92 6.87
C LYS A 277 -13.41 -6.30 5.71
N THR A 278 -13.88 -7.12 4.78
CA THR A 278 -13.13 -7.48 3.56
C THR A 278 -12.86 -6.25 2.69
N ALA A 279 -13.86 -5.37 2.49
CA ALA A 279 -13.72 -4.14 1.73
C ALA A 279 -12.66 -3.20 2.32
N MET A 280 -12.65 -3.02 3.65
CA MET A 280 -11.64 -2.24 4.37
C MET A 280 -10.23 -2.85 4.27
N GLN A 281 -10.11 -4.16 4.09
CA GLN A 281 -8.80 -4.77 3.83
C GLN A 281 -8.31 -4.39 2.43
N TYR A 282 -9.20 -4.34 1.44
CA TYR A 282 -8.84 -3.90 0.10
C TYR A 282 -8.39 -2.43 0.08
N THR A 283 -9.03 -1.53 0.84
CA THR A 283 -8.58 -0.13 0.92
C THR A 283 -7.17 0.04 1.51
N ALA A 284 -6.65 -0.96 2.22
CA ALA A 284 -5.32 -0.93 2.85
C ALA A 284 -4.25 -1.75 2.10
N TRP A 285 -4.64 -2.75 1.30
CA TRP A 285 -3.74 -3.79 0.80
C TRP A 285 -3.31 -3.62 -0.66
N PHE A 286 -4.08 -2.90 -1.48
CA PHE A 286 -3.75 -2.73 -2.90
C PHE A 286 -2.36 -2.13 -3.22
N PRO A 287 -1.75 -1.24 -2.40
CA PRO A 287 -0.49 -0.62 -2.80
C PRO A 287 0.81 -1.40 -2.46
N ARG A 288 0.74 -2.67 -2.08
CA ARG A 288 1.92 -3.42 -1.55
C ARG A 288 2.35 -4.66 -2.35
N ASN A 289 1.83 -4.87 -3.56
CA ASN A 289 2.27 -6.00 -4.38
C ASN A 289 3.32 -5.56 -5.38
#